data_AF-A0AAQ1CEC3-F1
#
_entry.id   AF-A0AAQ1CEC3-F1
#
_cell.length_a   1.000
_cell.length_b   1.000
_cell.length_c   1.000
_cell.angle_alpha   90.00
_cell.angle_beta   90.00
_cell.angle_gamma   90.00
#
_symmetry.space_group_name_H-M   'P 1'
#
loop_
_entity.id
_entity.type
_entity.pdbx_description
1 polymer ?
#
loop_
_entity_poly.entity_id
_entity_poly.type
_entity_poly.pdbx_seq_one_letter_code
_entity_poly.pdbx_strand_id
1 'polypeptide(L)' 'MTRLTITSLVSCFLFSTMSLASGSIGEKFKQLDRNDDGYLSRSESARDPALWSRFQSYDKDKDNKLSLAEFEVYASK' A
#
# COMPACT_ATOMS: atom_id res chain seq x y z
N MET A 1 -40.28 28.05 -20.48
CA MET A 1 -39.10 27.99 -21.37
C MET A 1 -37.87 27.76 -20.51
N THR A 2 -37.25 26.59 -20.68
CA THR A 2 -35.86 26.21 -20.36
C THR A 2 -35.31 26.33 -18.92
N ARG A 3 -35.50 25.25 -18.15
CA ARG A 3 -34.48 24.46 -17.41
C ARG A 3 -33.12 25.11 -17.13
N LEU A 4 -32.80 25.28 -15.84
CA LEU A 4 -31.42 25.29 -15.35
C LEU A 4 -31.34 24.38 -14.11
N THR A 5 -31.04 23.12 -14.38
CA THR A 5 -30.77 22.05 -13.42
C THR A 5 -29.44 22.33 -12.70
N ILE A 6 -29.50 22.61 -11.39
CA ILE A 6 -28.33 22.72 -10.53
C ILE A 6 -27.87 21.30 -10.18
N THR A 7 -27.11 20.69 -11.08
CA THR A 7 -26.34 19.46 -10.81
C THR A 7 -24.89 19.84 -10.67
N SER A 8 -24.49 20.26 -9.47
CA SER A 8 -23.08 20.26 -9.07
C SER A 8 -22.93 19.34 -7.86
N LEU A 9 -23.14 18.05 -8.12
CA LEU A 9 -22.66 16.94 -7.31
C LEU A 9 -21.14 16.87 -7.49
N VAL A 10 -20.40 17.85 -6.95
CA VAL A 10 -18.95 17.69 -6.80
C VAL A 10 -18.74 16.85 -5.54
N SER A 11 -18.80 15.55 -5.80
CA SER A 11 -18.15 14.45 -5.10
C SER A 11 -16.94 14.89 -4.27
N CYS A 12 -17.18 15.30 -3.03
CA CYS A 12 -16.16 15.33 -2.00
C CYS A 12 -16.26 13.98 -1.27
N PHE A 13 -15.87 12.91 -1.98
CA PHE A 13 -15.54 11.63 -1.37
C PHE A 13 -14.31 11.88 -0.49
N LEU A 14 -14.55 12.36 0.72
CA LEU A 14 -13.58 12.25 1.80
C LEU A 14 -13.55 10.78 2.24
N PHE A 15 -13.08 9.91 1.35
CA PHE A 15 -12.49 8.63 1.73
C PHE A 15 -11.15 8.95 2.41
N SER A 16 -11.23 9.60 3.57
CA SER A 16 -10.13 9.61 4.53
C SER A 16 -10.07 8.22 5.11
N THR A 17 -9.46 7.30 4.36
CA THR A 17 -9.18 5.96 4.85
C THR A 17 -8.07 6.07 5.89
N MET A 18 -8.53 6.04 7.14
CA MET A 18 -7.86 5.54 8.33
C MET A 18 -6.50 4.89 8.05
N SER A 19 -5.41 5.64 8.26
CA SER A 19 -4.06 5.07 8.32
C SER A 19 -3.82 4.57 9.75
N LEU A 20 -4.23 3.33 10.03
CA LEU A 20 -3.88 2.64 11.27
C LEU A 20 -2.42 2.21 11.17
N ALA A 21 -1.53 2.99 11.77
CA ALA A 21 -0.12 2.64 11.90
C ALA A 21 0.03 1.54 12.97
N SER A 22 0.18 0.30 12.50
CA SER A 22 0.57 -0.87 13.29
C SER A 22 2.06 -0.77 13.67
N GLY A 23 2.33 -0.42 14.93
CA GLY A 23 3.62 0.09 15.44
C GLY A 23 4.81 -0.88 15.49
N SER A 24 4.81 -1.99 14.77
CA SER A 24 5.97 -2.91 14.71
C SER A 24 6.21 -3.48 13.31
N ILE A 25 5.15 -3.70 12.53
CA ILE A 25 5.27 -4.02 11.10
C ILE A 25 5.83 -2.80 10.36
N GLY A 26 5.35 -1.60 10.69
CA GLY A 26 5.81 -0.36 10.07
C GLY A 26 7.31 -0.12 10.21
N GLU A 27 7.92 -0.53 11.33
CA GLU A 27 9.37 -0.39 11.53
C GLU A 27 10.17 -1.31 10.61
N LYS A 28 9.76 -2.58 10.47
CA LYS A 28 10.40 -3.51 9.53
C LYS A 28 10.20 -3.09 8.08
N PHE A 29 9.00 -2.60 7.75
CA PHE A 29 8.69 -2.06 6.44
C PHE A 29 9.63 -0.91 6.11
N LYS A 30 9.71 0.08 7.01
CA LYS A 30 10.55 1.27 6.86
C LYS A 30 12.05 0.97 6.85
N GLN A 31 12.48 -0.13 7.46
CA GLN A 31 13.88 -0.58 7.39
C GLN A 31 14.23 -1.16 6.01
N LEU A 32 13.26 -1.75 5.32
CA LEU A 32 13.42 -2.31 4.00
C LEU A 32 13.21 -1.23 2.91
N ASP A 33 12.21 -0.37 3.07
CA ASP A 33 11.84 0.77 2.21
C ASP A 33 12.88 1.89 2.36
N ARG A 34 13.85 1.91 1.44
CA ARG A 34 14.95 2.87 1.43
C ARG A 34 14.59 4.17 0.73
N ASN A 35 13.67 4.12 -0.23
CA ASN A 35 13.22 5.29 -0.96
C ASN A 35 12.05 6.00 -0.28
N ASP A 36 11.53 5.44 0.83
CA ASP A 36 10.44 5.98 1.65
C ASP A 36 9.23 6.36 0.78
N ASP A 37 8.92 5.55 -0.23
CA ASP A 37 7.78 5.76 -1.12
C ASP A 37 6.51 5.07 -0.61
N GLY A 38 6.61 4.28 0.46
CA GLY A 38 5.49 3.53 1.02
C GLY A 38 5.26 2.18 0.32
N TYR A 39 6.20 1.73 -0.51
CA TYR A 39 6.17 0.44 -1.17
C TYR A 39 7.52 -0.28 -1.09
N LEU A 40 7.49 -1.61 -1.06
CA LEU A 40 8.69 -2.43 -1.15
C LEU A 40 8.87 -2.95 -2.55
N SER A 41 9.83 -2.37 -3.26
CA SER A 41 10.18 -2.81 -4.60
C SER A 41 10.81 -4.20 -4.60
N ARG A 42 10.78 -4.85 -5.77
CA ARG A 42 11.47 -6.11 -6.03
C ARG A 42 12.94 -6.08 -5.56
N SER A 43 13.66 -5.00 -5.86
CA SER A 43 15.07 -4.80 -5.45
C SER A 43 15.27 -4.70 -3.94
N GLU A 44 14.32 -4.09 -3.23
CA GLU A 44 14.39 -3.91 -1.78
C GLU A 44 14.02 -5.19 -1.05
N SER A 45 12.99 -5.87 -1.57
CA SER A 45 12.57 -7.19 -1.11
C SER A 45 13.64 -8.25 -1.31
N ALA A 46 14.51 -8.12 -2.32
CA ALA A 46 15.63 -9.03 -2.56
C ALA A 46 16.68 -9.02 -1.43
N ARG A 47 16.66 -8.01 -0.55
CA ARG A 47 17.55 -7.94 0.62
C ARG A 47 17.17 -8.93 1.70
N ASP A 48 15.92 -9.40 1.69
CA ASP A 48 15.42 -10.44 2.58
C ASP A 48 15.01 -11.66 1.75
N PRO A 49 15.80 -12.75 1.76
CA PRO A 49 15.54 -13.94 0.93
C PRO A 49 14.18 -14.59 1.22
N ALA A 50 13.69 -14.49 2.46
CA ALA A 50 12.40 -15.07 2.85
C ALA A 50 11.23 -14.24 2.28
N LEU A 51 11.34 -12.92 2.33
CA LEU A 51 10.41 -12.02 1.67
C LEU A 51 10.46 -12.20 0.15
N TRP A 52 11.65 -12.23 -0.44
CA TRP A 52 11.84 -12.43 -1.88
C TRP A 52 11.16 -13.70 -2.40
N SER A 53 11.36 -14.83 -1.73
CA SER A 53 10.75 -16.11 -2.12
C SER A 53 9.23 -16.08 -2.01
N ARG A 54 8.68 -15.27 -1.11
CA ARG A 54 7.24 -15.16 -0.89
C ARG A 54 6.62 -13.93 -1.56
N PHE A 55 7.43 -13.06 -2.14
CA PHE A 55 7.03 -11.77 -2.73
C PHE A 55 5.85 -11.95 -3.68
N GLN A 56 5.98 -12.86 -4.64
CA GLN A 56 4.93 -13.16 -5.63
C GLN A 56 3.66 -13.78 -5.03
N SER A 57 3.72 -14.33 -3.83
CA SER A 57 2.54 -14.85 -3.14
C SER A 57 1.73 -13.74 -2.46
N TYR A 58 2.40 -12.66 -2.08
CA TYR A 58 1.83 -11.51 -1.38
C TYR A 58 1.49 -10.34 -2.32
N ASP A 59 2.21 -10.18 -3.43
CA ASP A 59 1.95 -9.22 -4.52
C ASP A 59 0.66 -9.63 -5.25
N LYS A 60 -0.48 -9.12 -4.78
CA LYS A 60 -1.81 -9.50 -5.28
C LYS A 60 -2.16 -8.78 -6.56
N ASP A 61 -1.77 -7.51 -6.68
CA ASP A 61 -2.05 -6.69 -7.84
C ASP A 61 -0.99 -6.81 -8.96
N LYS A 62 0.10 -7.56 -8.71
CA LYS A 62 1.15 -7.92 -9.67
C LYS A 62 1.89 -6.71 -10.21
N ASP A 63 2.03 -5.67 -9.40
CA ASP A 63 2.72 -4.45 -9.78
C ASP A 63 4.23 -4.49 -9.51
N ASN A 64 4.74 -5.65 -9.07
CA ASN A 64 6.15 -5.87 -8.71
C ASN A 64 6.65 -5.02 -7.55
N LYS A 65 5.73 -4.53 -6.69
CA LYS A 65 6.04 -3.98 -5.38
C LYS A 65 5.10 -4.58 -4.33
N LEU A 66 5.42 -4.39 -3.05
CA LEU A 66 4.54 -4.76 -1.94
C LEU A 66 4.15 -3.49 -1.21
N SER A 67 2.86 -3.20 -1.20
CA SER A 67 2.33 -2.13 -0.37
C SER A 67 2.49 -2.44 1.12
N LEU A 68 2.42 -1.42 1.97
CA LEU A 68 2.42 -1.60 3.42
C LEU A 68 1.34 -2.61 3.88
N ALA A 69 0.17 -2.58 3.26
CA ALA A 69 -0.92 -3.51 3.56
C ALA A 69 -0.56 -4.97 3.25
N GLU A 70 0.05 -5.23 2.09
CA GLU A 70 0.48 -6.58 1.70
C GLU A 70 1.65 -7.07 2.56
N PHE A 71 2.58 -6.17 2.89
CA PHE A 71 3.67 -6.48 3.80
C PHE A 71 3.17 -6.76 5.23
N GLU A 72 2.12 -6.08 5.68
CA GLU A 72 1.50 -6.34 6.97
C GLU A 72 0.86 -7.73 7.03
N VAL A 73 0.23 -8.17 5.94
CA VAL A 73 -0.28 -9.56 5.82
C VAL A 73 0.86 -10.58 5.84
N TYR A 74 2.03 -10.26 5.26
CA TYR A 74 3.23 -11.09 5.35
C TYR A 74 3.80 -11.15 6.77
N ALA A 75 3.93 -10.00 7.44
CA ALA A 75 4.56 -9.88 8.75
C ALA A 75 3.67 -10.35 9.91
N SER A 76 2.35 -10.43 9.71
CA SER A 76 1.39 -10.92 10.69
C SER A 76 1.30 -12.46 10.76
N LYS A 77 2.11 -13.19 9.96
CA LYS A 77 2.20 -14.65 9.96
C LYS A 77 3.51 -15.15 10.56
#